data_AF-A0A4V4HIR9-F1
#
_entry.id   AF-A0A4V4HIR9-F1
#
_cell.length_a   1.000
_cell.length_b   1.000
_cell.length_c   1.000
_cell.angle_alpha   90.00
_cell.angle_beta   90.00
_cell.angle_gamma   90.00
#
_symmetry.space_group_name_H-M   'P 1'
#
loop_
_entity.id
_entity.type
_entity.pdbx_description
1 polymer ?
#
loop_
_entity_poly.entity_id
_entity_poly.type
_entity_poly.pdbx_seq_one_letter_code
_entity_poly.pdbx_strand_id
1 'polypeptide(L)'
;MSKTSSGPHPLLVKYLSELAAHPLRTKAITTGTLCFLQEVLGSNIAGLPVKRPTKDAPFFYHALAQAHIDTKAIKMALYGFLVSAPLGHVLVGVLQKVFAGRTGLGARVAQILASNLFIAPIQTTAFLTSMAVINGAQTVDEVLKTLKAGFFSVIRITWVVSPLSMAIAQKYVPPHLWVPFFNAIQFVLGTVFNARMKSLRMAQLKKEREEEEKKGQQ
;
A
#
# COMPACT_ATOMS: atom_id res chain seq x y z
N MET A 1 -19.71 -29.19 29.52
CA MET A 1 -19.45 -28.33 28.35
C MET A 1 -17.96 -27.97 28.30
N SER A 2 -17.18 -28.69 27.51
CA SER A 2 -15.75 -28.40 27.31
C SER A 2 -15.61 -27.20 26.38
N LYS A 3 -15.11 -26.07 26.89
CA LYS A 3 -14.63 -24.97 26.05
C LYS A 3 -13.33 -25.44 25.40
N THR A 4 -13.41 -25.96 24.19
CA THR A 4 -12.23 -26.06 23.33
C THR A 4 -11.79 -24.63 23.02
N SER A 5 -10.82 -24.14 23.80
CA SER A 5 -9.98 -23.03 23.39
C SER A 5 -9.21 -23.51 22.16
N SER A 6 -9.80 -23.36 20.97
CA SER A 6 -9.09 -23.57 19.73
C SER A 6 -7.93 -22.59 19.73
N GLY A 7 -6.71 -23.12 19.84
CA GLY A 7 -5.49 -22.32 19.78
C GLY A 7 -5.42 -21.49 18.49
N PRO A 8 -4.44 -20.58 18.38
CA PRO A 8 -4.29 -19.77 17.18
C PRO A 8 -4.20 -20.65 15.93
N HIS A 9 -4.86 -20.20 14.85
CA HIS A 9 -4.95 -20.96 13.61
C HIS A 9 -3.55 -21.35 13.08
N PRO A 10 -3.32 -22.60 12.61
CA PRO A 10 -1.98 -23.06 12.23
C PRO A 10 -1.26 -22.17 11.20
N LEU A 11 -2.02 -21.60 10.25
CA LEU A 11 -1.45 -20.66 9.27
C LEU A 11 -0.94 -19.36 9.90
N LEU A 12 -1.63 -18.85 10.92
CA LEU A 12 -1.19 -17.66 11.65
C LEU A 12 0.10 -17.98 12.42
N VAL A 13 0.16 -19.14 13.08
CA VAL A 13 1.36 -19.59 13.79
C VAL A 13 2.54 -19.72 12.83
N LYS A 14 2.34 -20.35 11.67
CA LYS A 14 3.37 -20.46 10.62
C LYS A 14 3.83 -19.08 10.12
N TYR A 15 2.89 -18.18 9.84
CA TYR A 15 3.19 -16.82 9.42
C TYR A 15 4.02 -16.06 10.47
N LEU A 16 3.64 -16.13 11.75
CA LEU A 16 4.36 -15.47 12.83
C LEU A 16 5.75 -16.07 13.04
N SER A 17 5.90 -17.39 12.91
CA SER A 17 7.19 -18.08 12.94
C SER A 17 8.11 -17.59 11.81
N GLU A 18 7.60 -17.52 10.58
CA GLU A 18 8.32 -16.99 9.43
C GLU A 18 8.65 -15.50 9.56
N LEU A 19 7.77 -14.72 10.19
CA LEU A 19 7.99 -13.31 10.45
C LEU A 19 9.11 -13.09 11.48
N ALA A 20 9.23 -13.97 12.48
CA ALA A 20 10.29 -13.92 13.47
C ALA A 20 11.63 -14.42 12.90
N ALA A 21 11.64 -15.54 12.17
CA ALA A 21 12.85 -16.15 11.62
C ALA A 21 13.41 -15.39 10.41
N HIS A 22 12.52 -14.90 9.53
CA HIS A 22 12.89 -14.25 8.27
C HIS A 22 12.10 -12.94 8.04
N PRO A 23 12.27 -11.93 8.91
CA PRO A 23 11.39 -10.76 8.96
C PRO A 23 11.34 -9.96 7.67
N LEU A 24 12.47 -9.79 6.97
CA LEU A 24 12.49 -9.05 5.71
C LEU A 24 11.75 -9.80 4.60
N ARG A 25 12.05 -11.10 4.43
CA ARG A 25 11.41 -11.96 3.41
C ARG A 25 9.90 -12.00 3.62
N THR A 26 9.46 -12.25 4.84
CA THR A 26 8.04 -12.39 5.16
C THR A 26 7.31 -11.06 4.94
N LYS A 27 7.91 -9.93 5.34
CA LYS A 27 7.35 -8.59 5.05
C LYS A 27 7.29 -8.32 3.54
N ALA A 28 8.34 -8.63 2.78
CA ALA A 28 8.39 -8.42 1.33
C ALA A 28 7.30 -9.20 0.59
N ILE A 29 7.17 -10.50 0.88
CA ILE A 29 6.11 -11.34 0.30
C ILE A 29 4.74 -10.78 0.67
N THR A 30 4.51 -10.48 1.95
CA THR A 30 3.21 -9.98 2.42
C THR A 30 2.84 -8.66 1.77
N THR A 31 3.72 -7.66 1.80
CA THR A 31 3.46 -6.34 1.21
C THR A 31 3.29 -6.43 -0.30
N GLY A 32 4.09 -7.25 -1.00
CA GLY A 32 3.92 -7.50 -2.43
C GLY A 32 2.53 -8.07 -2.76
N THR A 33 2.10 -9.11 -2.03
CA THR A 33 0.76 -9.70 -2.20
C THR A 33 -0.34 -8.69 -1.90
N LEU A 34 -0.22 -7.91 -0.83
CA LEU A 34 -1.23 -6.91 -0.48
C LEU A 34 -1.32 -5.79 -1.52
N CYS A 35 -0.19 -5.30 -2.03
CA CYS A 35 -0.19 -4.28 -3.10
C CYS A 35 -0.78 -4.80 -4.41
N PHE A 36 -0.52 -6.08 -4.76
CA PHE A 36 -1.18 -6.73 -5.89
C PHE A 36 -2.71 -6.73 -5.71
N LEU A 37 -3.18 -7.22 -4.56
CA LEU A 37 -4.61 -7.31 -4.26
C LEU A 37 -5.28 -5.93 -4.19
N GLN A 38 -4.63 -4.92 -3.62
CA GLN A 38 -5.13 -3.54 -3.60
C GLN A 38 -5.37 -2.99 -5.01
N GLU A 39 -4.47 -3.29 -5.95
CA GLU A 39 -4.60 -2.84 -7.33
C GLU A 39 -5.72 -3.58 -8.07
N VAL A 40 -5.79 -4.91 -7.91
CA VAL A 40 -6.87 -5.73 -8.48
C VAL A 40 -8.24 -5.28 -7.95
N LEU A 41 -8.41 -5.23 -6.63
CA LEU A 41 -9.67 -4.81 -6.01
C LEU A 41 -10.01 -3.37 -6.36
N GLY A 42 -9.04 -2.46 -6.28
CA GLY A 42 -9.25 -1.05 -6.61
C GLY A 42 -9.69 -0.83 -8.06
N SER A 43 -9.12 -1.58 -9.02
CA SER A 43 -9.54 -1.53 -10.43
C SER A 43 -10.93 -2.09 -10.64
N ASN A 44 -11.25 -3.23 -10.01
CA ASN A 44 -12.55 -3.88 -10.16
C ASN A 44 -13.68 -3.07 -9.52
N ILE A 45 -13.47 -2.53 -8.31
CA ILE A 45 -14.44 -1.65 -7.63
C ILE A 45 -14.70 -0.38 -8.45
N ALA A 46 -13.65 0.18 -9.07
CA ALA A 46 -13.79 1.38 -9.90
C ALA A 46 -14.39 1.12 -11.29
N GLY A 47 -14.64 -0.16 -11.66
CA GLY A 47 -15.17 -0.53 -12.96
C GLY A 47 -14.21 -0.24 -14.12
N LEU A 48 -12.89 -0.26 -13.88
CA LEU A 48 -11.92 0.01 -14.94
C LEU A 48 -11.91 -1.14 -15.95
N PRO A 49 -12.08 -0.85 -17.26
CA PRO A 49 -11.93 -1.88 -18.27
C PRO A 49 -10.47 -2.34 -18.33
N VAL A 50 -10.26 -3.65 -18.40
CA VAL A 50 -8.91 -4.20 -18.57
C VAL A 50 -8.48 -4.04 -20.01
N LYS A 51 -7.28 -3.49 -20.22
CA LYS A 51 -6.71 -3.33 -21.56
C LYS A 51 -6.46 -4.71 -22.15
N ARG A 52 -7.11 -5.00 -23.28
CA ARG A 52 -6.92 -6.27 -23.99
C ARG A 52 -5.46 -6.35 -24.47
N PRO A 53 -4.73 -7.45 -24.17
CA PRO A 53 -3.41 -7.66 -24.72
C PRO A 53 -3.44 -7.73 -26.25
N THR A 54 -2.31 -7.43 -26.89
CA THR A 54 -2.12 -7.69 -28.33
C THR A 54 -2.25 -9.18 -28.64
N LYS A 55 -2.59 -9.56 -29.88
CA LYS A 55 -2.78 -10.98 -30.26
C LYS A 55 -1.52 -11.82 -30.06
N ASP A 56 -0.35 -11.21 -30.18
CA ASP A 56 0.96 -11.87 -30.05
C ASP A 56 1.45 -11.89 -28.59
N ALA A 57 0.65 -11.43 -27.63
CA ALA A 57 1.04 -11.43 -26.23
C ALA A 57 1.12 -12.88 -25.67
N PRO A 58 2.06 -13.16 -24.76
CA PRO A 58 2.13 -14.47 -24.11
C PRO A 58 0.80 -14.86 -23.44
N PHE A 59 0.49 -16.16 -23.42
CA PHE A 59 -0.74 -16.73 -22.84
C PHE A 59 -1.07 -16.17 -21.45
N PHE A 60 -0.06 -15.98 -20.61
CA PHE A 60 -0.23 -15.44 -19.27
C PHE A 60 -0.92 -14.06 -19.24
N TYR A 61 -0.61 -13.16 -20.18
CA TYR A 61 -1.28 -11.85 -20.24
C TYR A 61 -2.74 -11.97 -20.65
N HIS A 62 -3.08 -12.92 -21.51
CA HIS A 62 -4.47 -13.22 -21.87
C HIS A 62 -5.24 -13.80 -20.68
N ALA A 63 -4.64 -14.74 -19.93
CA ALA A 63 -5.25 -15.32 -18.74
C ALA A 63 -5.51 -14.25 -17.64
N LEU A 64 -4.55 -13.34 -17.41
CA LEU A 64 -4.74 -12.22 -16.50
C LEU A 64 -5.88 -11.28 -16.94
N ALA A 65 -5.93 -10.96 -18.24
CA ALA A 65 -6.99 -10.11 -18.77
C ALA A 65 -8.38 -10.75 -18.61
N GLN A 66 -8.50 -12.07 -18.82
CA GLN A 66 -9.73 -12.84 -18.57
C GLN A 66 -10.14 -12.81 -17.10
N ALA A 67 -9.17 -12.82 -16.19
CA ALA A 67 -9.40 -12.70 -14.75
C ALA A 67 -9.64 -11.25 -14.26
N HIS A 68 -9.79 -10.28 -15.17
CA HIS A 68 -9.91 -8.86 -14.86
C HIS A 68 -8.71 -8.28 -14.06
N ILE A 69 -7.49 -8.73 -14.38
CA ILE A 69 -6.24 -8.28 -13.75
C ILE A 69 -5.39 -7.51 -14.76
N ASP A 70 -5.14 -6.23 -14.48
CA ASP A 70 -4.24 -5.39 -15.27
C ASP A 70 -2.76 -5.66 -14.91
N THR A 71 -1.87 -5.53 -15.89
CA THR A 71 -0.40 -5.66 -15.70
C THR A 71 0.17 -4.73 -14.62
N LYS A 72 -0.51 -3.60 -14.35
CA LYS A 72 -0.20 -2.70 -13.24
C LYS A 72 -0.26 -3.39 -11.88
N ALA A 73 -1.11 -4.40 -11.70
CA ALA A 73 -1.15 -5.18 -10.45
C ALA A 73 0.18 -5.89 -10.19
N ILE A 74 0.83 -6.43 -11.23
CA ILE A 74 2.16 -7.04 -11.13
C ILE A 74 3.20 -5.98 -10.74
N LYS A 75 3.17 -4.81 -11.38
CA LYS A 75 4.08 -3.71 -11.03
C LYS A 75 3.90 -3.26 -9.58
N MET A 76 2.66 -3.21 -9.10
CA MET A 76 2.36 -2.92 -7.69
C MET A 76 2.86 -4.02 -6.74
N ALA A 77 2.78 -5.29 -7.15
CA ALA A 77 3.36 -6.40 -6.40
C ALA A 77 4.88 -6.25 -6.25
N LEU A 78 5.56 -5.95 -7.36
CA LEU A 78 7.00 -5.71 -7.39
C LEU A 78 7.39 -4.50 -6.56
N TYR A 79 6.63 -3.40 -6.60
CA TYR A 79 6.82 -2.27 -5.71
C TYR A 79 6.74 -2.69 -4.23
N GLY A 80 5.69 -3.43 -3.85
CA GLY A 80 5.53 -3.90 -2.48
C GLY A 80 6.69 -4.76 -2.01
N PHE A 81 7.13 -5.68 -2.87
CA PHE A 81 8.18 -6.66 -2.57
C PHE A 81 9.60 -6.07 -2.59
N LEU A 82 9.96 -5.31 -3.62
CA LEU A 82 11.33 -4.83 -3.85
C LEU A 82 11.62 -3.46 -3.25
N VAL A 83 10.59 -2.62 -3.08
CA VAL A 83 10.78 -1.22 -2.67
C VAL A 83 10.17 -0.97 -1.30
N SER A 84 8.85 -1.12 -1.17
CA SER A 84 8.11 -0.70 0.01
C SER A 84 8.54 -1.45 1.28
N ALA A 85 8.54 -2.78 1.23
CA ALA A 85 8.88 -3.59 2.39
C ALA A 85 10.36 -3.49 2.80
N PRO A 86 11.35 -3.58 1.89
CA PRO A 86 12.76 -3.40 2.26
C PRO A 86 13.05 -2.02 2.83
N LEU A 87 12.52 -0.96 2.20
CA LEU A 87 12.69 0.41 2.70
C LEU A 87 12.09 0.56 4.10
N GLY A 88 10.85 0.11 4.30
CA GLY A 88 10.20 0.15 5.61
C GLY A 88 10.94 -0.68 6.67
N HIS A 89 11.43 -1.86 6.31
CA HIS A 89 12.21 -2.71 7.21
C HIS A 89 13.47 -2.00 7.70
N VAL A 90 14.24 -1.40 6.80
CA VAL A 90 15.49 -0.71 7.13
C VAL A 90 15.21 0.54 7.95
N LEU A 91 14.31 1.42 7.49
CA LEU A 91 14.01 2.68 8.16
C LEU A 91 13.47 2.49 9.57
N VAL A 92 12.52 1.58 9.75
CA VAL A 92 11.98 1.26 11.08
C VAL A 92 13.04 0.57 11.94
N GLY A 93 13.86 -0.31 11.36
CA GLY A 93 14.96 -0.95 12.06
C GLY A 93 15.99 0.06 12.60
N VAL A 94 16.34 1.08 11.80
CA VAL A 94 17.22 2.19 12.24
C VAL A 94 16.54 2.97 13.37
N LEU A 95 15.28 3.34 13.22
CA LEU A 95 14.53 4.04 14.27
C LEU A 95 14.50 3.23 15.59
N GLN A 96 14.26 1.92 15.50
CA GLN A 96 14.26 1.03 16.67
C GLN A 96 15.64 0.95 17.33
N LYS A 97 16.73 0.88 16.55
CA LYS A 97 18.09 0.89 17.09
C LYS A 97 18.43 2.21 17.80
N VAL A 98 18.05 3.35 17.24
CA VAL A 98 18.29 4.68 17.85
C VAL A 98 17.59 4.83 19.21
N PHE A 99 16.39 4.26 19.34
CA PHE A 99 15.59 4.32 20.57
C PHE A 99 15.73 3.08 21.46
N ALA A 100 16.67 2.17 21.16
CA ALA A 100 16.89 0.96 21.94
C ALA A 100 17.25 1.31 23.39
N GLY A 101 16.62 0.65 24.36
CA GLY A 101 16.82 0.90 25.79
C GLY A 101 16.18 2.19 26.33
N ARG A 102 15.54 3.02 25.49
CA ARG A 102 14.87 4.26 25.91
C ARG A 102 13.40 3.98 26.26
N THR A 103 13.09 3.78 27.54
CA THR A 103 11.76 3.31 27.98
C THR A 103 10.79 4.39 28.47
N GLY A 104 11.31 5.59 28.79
CA GLY A 104 10.52 6.70 29.34
C GLY A 104 9.47 7.26 28.38
N LEU A 105 8.45 7.92 28.94
CA LEU A 105 7.34 8.51 28.16
C LEU A 105 7.84 9.48 27.08
N GLY A 106 8.79 10.36 27.44
CA GLY A 106 9.39 11.30 26.49
C GLY A 106 10.11 10.61 25.32
N ALA A 107 10.78 9.48 25.56
CA ALA A 107 11.42 8.70 24.50
C ALA A 107 10.40 8.06 23.56
N ARG A 108 9.28 7.55 24.09
CA ARG A 108 8.20 6.99 23.27
C ARG A 108 7.56 8.07 22.39
N VAL A 109 7.31 9.25 22.95
CA VAL A 109 6.78 10.40 22.18
C VAL A 109 7.78 10.83 21.11
N ALA A 110 9.05 10.98 21.45
CA ALA A 110 10.10 11.34 20.50
C ALA A 110 10.25 10.30 19.37
N GLN A 111 10.12 9.00 19.67
CA GLN A 111 10.16 7.94 18.66
C GLN A 111 8.98 8.04 17.69
N ILE A 112 7.78 8.32 18.18
CA ILE A 112 6.58 8.52 17.34
C ILE A 112 6.77 9.76 16.45
N LEU A 113 7.26 10.87 17.01
CA LEU A 113 7.52 12.09 16.25
C LEU A 113 8.59 11.85 15.18
N ALA A 114 9.69 11.18 15.52
CA ALA A 114 10.73 10.83 14.55
C ALA A 114 10.19 9.92 13.43
N SER A 115 9.32 8.96 13.77
CA SER A 115 8.65 8.13 12.76
C SER A 115 7.80 8.97 11.81
N ASN A 116 7.04 9.94 12.32
CA ASN A 116 6.15 10.76 11.50
C ASN A 116 6.87 11.85 10.71
N LEU A 117 8.00 12.35 11.21
CA LEU A 117 8.74 13.47 10.60
C LEU A 117 9.88 13.02 9.67
N PHE A 118 10.38 11.79 9.81
CA PHE A 118 11.47 11.29 8.96
C PHE A 118 11.03 10.07 8.15
N ILE A 119 10.50 9.03 8.80
CA ILE A 119 10.18 7.78 8.12
C ILE A 119 8.99 7.96 7.17
N ALA A 120 7.90 8.55 7.64
CA ALA A 120 6.69 8.74 6.84
C ALA A 120 6.92 9.60 5.57
N PRO A 121 7.63 10.75 5.60
CA PRO A 121 8.00 11.49 4.39
C PRO A 121 8.79 10.66 3.38
N ILE A 122 9.82 9.92 3.83
CA ILE A 122 10.65 9.10 2.93
C ILE A 122 9.80 8.03 2.25
N GLN A 123 8.97 7.32 3.02
CA GLN A 123 8.07 6.30 2.47
C GLN A 123 7.03 6.90 1.52
N THR A 124 6.48 8.08 1.84
CA THR A 124 5.52 8.79 0.98
C THR A 124 6.15 9.19 -0.35
N THR A 125 7.36 9.73 -0.32
CA THR A 125 8.12 10.08 -1.53
C THR A 125 8.43 8.83 -2.36
N ALA A 126 8.89 7.74 -1.74
CA ALA A 126 9.15 6.48 -2.44
C ALA A 126 7.88 5.90 -3.09
N PHE A 127 6.75 5.95 -2.39
CA PHE A 127 5.46 5.52 -2.91
C PHE A 127 5.03 6.35 -4.13
N LEU A 128 5.00 7.68 -4.01
CA LEU A 128 4.56 8.56 -5.09
C LEU A 128 5.49 8.53 -6.30
N THR A 129 6.80 8.41 -6.07
CA THR A 129 7.79 8.21 -7.13
C THR A 129 7.53 6.91 -7.88
N SER A 130 7.35 5.81 -7.15
CA SER A 130 7.04 4.51 -7.73
C SER A 130 5.72 4.53 -8.49
N MET A 131 4.69 5.18 -7.93
CA MET A 131 3.40 5.36 -8.58
C MET A 131 3.50 6.14 -9.89
N ALA A 132 4.29 7.21 -9.94
CA ALA A 132 4.53 7.98 -11.17
C ALA A 132 5.12 7.08 -12.25
N VAL A 133 6.18 6.33 -11.93
CA VAL A 133 6.84 5.39 -12.86
C VAL A 133 5.89 4.27 -13.29
N ILE A 134 5.14 3.69 -12.36
CA ILE A 134 4.16 2.63 -12.65
C ILE A 134 3.08 3.11 -13.62
N ASN A 135 2.65 4.38 -13.47
CA ASN A 135 1.68 5.03 -14.35
C ASN A 135 2.29 5.52 -15.67
N GLY A 136 3.59 5.32 -15.90
CA GLY A 136 4.25 5.58 -17.18
C GLY A 136 5.01 6.91 -17.25
N ALA A 137 5.32 7.56 -16.12
CA ALA A 137 6.18 8.74 -16.14
C ALA A 137 7.56 8.38 -16.74
N GLN A 138 7.99 9.15 -17.74
CA GLN A 138 9.25 8.94 -18.47
C GLN A 138 10.33 9.94 -18.08
N THR A 139 9.96 11.05 -17.43
CA THR A 139 10.88 12.13 -17.06
C THR A 139 10.85 12.43 -15.57
N VAL A 140 11.93 13.02 -15.06
CA VAL A 140 12.02 13.48 -13.66
C VAL A 140 10.97 14.55 -13.37
N ASP A 141 10.65 15.41 -14.33
CA ASP A 141 9.65 16.46 -14.15
C ASP A 141 8.24 15.91 -13.94
N GLU A 142 7.86 14.83 -14.63
CA GLU A 142 6.57 14.15 -14.42
C GLU A 142 6.49 13.49 -13.04
N VAL A 143 7.59 12.92 -12.58
CA VAL A 143 7.71 12.38 -11.22
C VAL A 143 7.57 13.50 -10.19
N LEU A 144 8.28 14.62 -10.38
CA LEU A 144 8.20 15.78 -9.49
C LEU A 144 6.81 16.41 -9.47
N LYS A 145 6.11 16.49 -10.61
CA LYS A 145 4.70 16.93 -10.67
C LYS A 145 3.81 16.03 -9.82
N THR A 146 3.96 14.70 -9.96
CA THR A 146 3.20 13.73 -9.17
C THR A 146 3.48 13.87 -7.68
N LEU A 147 4.75 14.03 -7.31
CA LEU A 147 5.15 14.26 -5.92
C LEU A 147 4.52 15.54 -5.36
N LYS A 148 4.67 16.68 -6.04
CA LYS A 148 4.11 17.96 -5.59
C LYS A 148 2.59 17.92 -5.44
N ALA A 149 1.90 17.27 -6.38
CA ALA A 149 0.44 17.13 -6.33
C ALA A 149 -0.04 16.17 -5.23
N GLY A 150 0.67 15.07 -5.00
CA GLY A 150 0.22 13.99 -4.12
C GLY A 150 0.73 14.04 -2.69
N PHE A 151 1.92 14.61 -2.44
CA PHE A 151 2.66 14.43 -1.19
C PHE A 151 1.85 14.83 0.04
N PHE A 152 1.30 16.04 0.05
CA PHE A 152 0.52 16.52 1.19
C PHE A 152 -0.82 15.80 1.35
N SER A 153 -1.41 15.30 0.26
CA SER A 153 -2.64 14.50 0.33
C SER A 153 -2.39 13.17 1.03
N VAL A 154 -1.30 12.49 0.66
CA VAL A 154 -0.92 11.19 1.24
C VAL A 154 -0.44 11.34 2.68
N ILE A 155 0.51 12.25 2.94
CA ILE A 155 1.15 12.33 4.26
C ILE A 155 0.19 12.78 5.37
N ARG A 156 -0.80 13.63 5.07
CA ARG A 156 -1.83 14.03 6.05
C ARG A 156 -2.66 12.85 6.49
N ILE A 157 -3.03 11.95 5.56
CA ILE A 157 -3.72 10.71 5.90
C ILE A 157 -2.83 9.86 6.81
N THR A 158 -1.55 9.71 6.48
CA THR A 158 -0.59 8.97 7.30
C THR A 158 -0.48 9.53 8.71
N TRP A 159 -0.38 10.86 8.87
CA TRP A 159 -0.27 11.52 10.17
C TRP A 159 -1.51 11.39 11.05
N VAL A 160 -2.68 11.13 10.47
CA VAL A 160 -3.92 10.87 11.24
C VAL A 160 -4.07 9.38 11.53
N VAL A 161 -3.91 8.55 10.49
CA VAL A 161 -4.13 7.10 10.58
C VAL A 161 -3.09 6.44 11.48
N SER A 162 -1.82 6.80 11.36
CA SER A 162 -0.72 6.12 12.07
C SER A 162 -0.89 6.22 13.60
N PRO A 163 -1.09 7.40 14.20
CA PRO A 163 -1.32 7.51 15.65
C PRO A 163 -2.60 6.80 16.11
N LEU A 164 -3.68 6.90 15.34
CA LEU A 164 -4.95 6.25 15.67
C LEU A 164 -4.81 4.73 15.69
N SER A 165 -4.17 4.19 14.64
CA SER A 165 -3.89 2.75 14.52
C SER A 165 -2.97 2.27 15.65
N MET A 166 -1.97 3.08 16.00
CA MET A 166 -1.07 2.79 17.12
C MET A 166 -1.81 2.77 18.46
N ALA A 167 -2.69 3.74 18.72
CA ALA A 167 -3.49 3.78 19.96
C ALA A 167 -4.40 2.54 20.08
N ILE A 168 -5.01 2.10 18.97
CA ILE A 168 -5.79 0.86 18.93
C ILE A 168 -4.90 -0.35 19.19
N ALA A 169 -3.74 -0.43 18.53
CA ALA A 169 -2.79 -1.53 18.71
C ALA A 169 -2.33 -1.67 20.16
N GLN A 170 -1.96 -0.55 20.79
CA GLN A 170 -1.48 -0.53 22.18
C GLN A 170 -2.56 -0.97 23.18
N LYS A 171 -3.83 -0.66 22.92
CA LYS A 171 -4.93 -0.99 23.83
C LYS A 171 -5.49 -2.39 23.63
N TYR A 172 -5.54 -2.88 22.39
CA TYR A 172 -6.34 -4.06 22.03
C TYR A 172 -5.57 -5.19 21.34
N VAL A 173 -4.34 -4.94 20.87
CA VAL A 173 -3.61 -5.91 20.03
C VAL A 173 -2.33 -6.39 20.73
N PRO A 174 -2.16 -7.70 20.93
CA PRO A 174 -0.89 -8.25 21.42
C PRO A 174 0.30 -7.86 20.51
N PRO A 175 1.48 -7.52 21.06
CA PRO A 175 2.63 -7.03 20.28
C PRO A 175 3.06 -7.94 19.12
N HIS A 176 2.97 -9.26 19.27
CA HIS A 176 3.32 -10.22 18.22
C HIS A 176 2.34 -10.18 17.03
N LEU A 177 1.14 -9.62 17.20
CA LEU A 177 0.14 -9.43 16.14
C LEU A 177 0.16 -8.02 15.53
N TRP A 178 1.06 -7.13 15.96
CA TRP A 178 1.08 -5.76 15.46
C TRP A 178 1.36 -5.69 13.97
N VAL A 179 2.31 -6.48 13.45
CA VAL A 179 2.63 -6.50 12.02
C VAL A 179 1.42 -6.89 11.15
N PRO A 180 0.75 -8.04 11.38
CA PRO A 180 -0.44 -8.38 10.59
C PRO A 180 -1.59 -7.37 10.80
N PHE A 181 -1.74 -6.79 11.98
CA PHE A 181 -2.72 -5.74 12.24
C PHE A 181 -2.48 -4.48 11.38
N PHE A 182 -1.25 -3.94 11.38
CA PHE A 182 -0.92 -2.77 10.57
C PHE A 182 -0.99 -3.07 9.07
N ASN A 183 -0.61 -4.27 8.65
CA ASN A 183 -0.78 -4.72 7.26
C ASN A 183 -2.26 -4.72 6.85
N ALA A 184 -3.18 -5.14 7.73
CA ALA A 184 -4.62 -5.11 7.45
C ALA A 184 -5.14 -3.66 7.30
N ILE A 185 -4.72 -2.75 8.17
CA ILE A 185 -5.09 -1.32 8.07
C ILE A 185 -4.56 -0.72 6.76
N GLN A 186 -3.28 -0.95 6.44
CA GLN A 186 -2.68 -0.50 5.19
C GLN A 186 -3.40 -1.09 3.98
N PHE A 187 -3.78 -2.37 4.05
CA PHE A 187 -4.53 -3.04 3.00
C PHE A 187 -5.87 -2.36 2.72
N VAL A 188 -6.68 -2.14 3.77
CA VAL A 188 -8.00 -1.49 3.65
C VAL A 188 -7.85 -0.07 3.12
N LEU A 189 -6.96 0.74 3.70
CA LEU A 189 -6.77 2.12 3.28
C LEU A 189 -6.26 2.22 1.85
N GLY A 190 -5.26 1.41 1.47
CA GLY A 190 -4.74 1.40 0.11
C GLY A 190 -5.80 0.96 -0.91
N THR A 191 -6.64 -0.02 -0.58
CA THR A 191 -7.74 -0.46 -1.44
C THR A 191 -8.78 0.65 -1.63
N VAL A 192 -9.22 1.28 -0.54
CA VAL A 192 -10.18 2.39 -0.58
C VAL A 192 -9.61 3.59 -1.34
N PHE A 193 -8.34 3.93 -1.11
CA PHE A 193 -7.67 5.03 -1.80
C PHE A 193 -7.56 4.74 -3.31
N ASN A 194 -7.10 3.54 -3.69
CA ASN A 194 -7.02 3.13 -5.09
C ASN A 194 -8.39 3.17 -5.78
N ALA A 195 -9.43 2.61 -5.13
CA ALA A 195 -10.78 2.62 -5.67
C ALA A 195 -11.29 4.04 -5.88
N ARG A 196 -11.25 4.90 -4.84
CA ARG A 196 -11.73 6.28 -4.92
C ARG A 196 -11.01 7.11 -5.99
N MET A 197 -9.68 7.05 -6.03
CA MET A 197 -8.89 7.80 -7.01
C MET A 197 -9.23 7.39 -8.45
N LYS A 198 -9.44 6.10 -8.68
CA LYS A 198 -9.83 5.57 -10.00
C LYS A 198 -11.26 5.94 -10.37
N SER A 199 -12.21 5.80 -9.45
CA SER A 199 -13.60 6.19 -9.68
C SER A 199 -13.74 7.69 -10.01
N LEU A 200 -13.02 8.56 -9.29
CA LEU A 200 -13.03 10.00 -9.56
C LEU A 200 -12.47 10.33 -10.94
N ARG A 201 -11.35 9.70 -11.33
CA ARG A 201 -10.77 9.88 -12.67
C ARG A 201 -11.72 9.42 -13.76
N MET A 202 -12.41 8.30 -13.58
CA MET A 202 -13.40 7.82 -14.55
C MET A 202 -14.58 8.76 -14.68
N ALA A 203 -15.07 9.31 -13.56
CA ALA A 203 -16.15 10.30 -13.59
C ALA A 203 -15.73 11.59 -14.32
N GLN A 204 -14.48 12.03 -14.18
CA GLN A 204 -13.93 13.18 -14.92
C GLN A 204 -13.86 12.89 -16.42
N LEU A 205 -13.26 11.76 -16.82
CA LEU A 205 -13.16 11.36 -18.23
C LEU A 205 -14.53 11.20 -18.90
N LYS A 206 -15.54 10.72 -18.15
CA LYS A 206 -16.91 10.62 -18.66
C LYS A 206 -17.51 12.01 -18.93
N LYS A 207 -17.33 12.95 -18.00
CA LYS A 207 -17.81 14.33 -18.16
C LYS A 207 -17.13 15.05 -19.34
N GLU A 208 -15.81 14.89 -19.47
CA GLU A 208 -15.04 15.47 -20.60
C GLU A 208 -15.57 14.96 -21.94
N ARG A 209 -15.83 13.65 -22.08
CA ARG A 209 -16.44 13.09 -23.30
C ARG A 209 -17.84 13.64 -23.58
N GLU A 210 -18.69 13.72 -22.56
CA GLU A 210 -20.04 14.26 -22.70
C GLU A 210 -20.02 15.74 -23.14
N GLU A 211 -19.04 16.52 -22.68
CA GLU A 211 -18.85 17.91 -23.09
C GLU A 211 -18.31 18.04 -24.52
N GLU A 212 -17.38 17.17 -24.93
CA GLU A 212 -16.88 17.10 -26.31
C GLU A 212 -17.98 16.71 -27.30
N GLU A 213 -18.80 15.71 -26.96
CA GLU A 213 -19.95 15.29 -27.79
C GLU A 213 -20.97 16.43 -27.96
N LYS A 214 -21.25 17.20 -26.91
CA LYS A 214 -22.15 18.37 -26.98
C LYS A 214 -21.58 19.50 -27.83
N LYS A 215 -20.26 19.72 -27.81
CA LYS A 215 -19.59 20.73 -28.63
C LYS A 215 -19.46 20.33 -30.10
N GLY A 216 -19.30 19.05 -30.39
CA GLY A 216 -19.24 18.54 -31.77
C GLY A 216 -20.60 18.46 -32.49
N GLN A 217 -21.71 18.63 -31.76
CA GLN A 217 -23.07 18.67 -32.31
C GLN A 217 -23.59 20.11 -32.53
N GLN A 218 -22.82 21.14 -32.15
CA GLN A 218 -23.10 22.56 -32.41
C GLN A 218 -22.26 23.09 -33.58
#